data_AF-Q5P523-F1
#
_entry.id   AF-Q5P523-F1
#
_cell.length_a   1.000
_cell.length_b   1.000
_cell.length_c   1.000
_cell.angle_alpha   90.00
_cell.angle_beta   90.00
_cell.angle_gamma   90.00
#
_symmetry.space_group_name_H-M   'P 1'
#
loop_
_entity.id
_entity.type
_entity.pdbx_description
1 polymer ?
#
loop_
_entity_poly.entity_id
_entity_poly.type
_entity_poly.pdbx_seq_one_letter_code
_entity_poly.pdbx_strand_id
1 'polypeptide(L)'
;MSELILYTTEDGRSQIKLRADQQTVWLTQLEMAELFDATKQNISLHLKNVFQDRELNEVSVVKESLTTAADGKRYRTQLYNLDAILAVGYRVRSPRGVQFRRWASTVLKAYLLKGFALDDERLKNPDGRPDYFDEMLARIRDIRASEKRFYQKVRDLFALSSDYDKTDKATQTFFASVQNLLLYAVTQKTAAELITARANRDDVNFGLLHWQGARVRKQDILIAKNYLSEDEIDTLNRLVVIFLETAELRTKRREEIRMSFWRQNVEQIIGSNGFPVLTRAGSVSHEQMERTTNALYLDYDQRRKKQEAWQADAQDDAELKALENTVKKRPGKPHSI
;
A
#
# COMPACT_ATOMS: atom_id res chain seq x y z
N MET A 1 -16.19 -6.23 21.66
CA MET A 1 -15.34 -6.44 22.86
C MET A 1 -14.25 -5.39 22.79
N SER A 2 -14.08 -4.56 23.82
CA SER A 2 -12.99 -3.57 23.84
C SER A 2 -11.69 -4.27 24.21
N GLU A 3 -10.67 -4.18 23.37
CA GLU A 3 -9.35 -4.67 23.72
C GLU A 3 -8.69 -3.70 24.71
N LEU A 4 -8.12 -4.25 25.77
CA LEU A 4 -7.46 -3.47 26.82
C LEU A 4 -5.95 -3.58 26.61
N ILE A 5 -5.34 -2.50 26.13
CA ILE A 5 -3.91 -2.39 25.90
C ILE A 5 -3.26 -1.82 27.17
N LEU A 6 -2.30 -2.52 27.77
CA LEU A 6 -1.58 -2.06 28.95
C LEU A 6 -0.36 -1.23 28.55
N TYR A 7 -0.42 0.09 28.67
CA TYR A 7 0.74 0.94 28.46
C TYR A 7 1.51 1.13 29.77
N THR A 8 2.74 0.62 29.83
CA THR A 8 3.65 0.89 30.94
C THR A 8 4.53 2.08 30.57
N THR A 9 4.56 3.10 31.41
CA THR A 9 5.47 4.25 31.22
C THR A 9 6.93 3.78 31.28
N GLU A 10 7.85 4.49 30.61
CA GLU A 10 9.28 4.11 30.55
C GLU A 10 9.94 3.95 31.94
N ASP A 11 9.42 4.64 32.96
CA ASP A 11 9.86 4.56 34.35
C ASP A 11 9.26 3.36 35.14
N GLY A 12 8.37 2.58 34.52
CA GLY A 12 7.66 1.46 35.13
C GLY A 12 6.62 1.86 36.20
N ARG A 13 6.40 3.16 36.43
CA ARG A 13 5.61 3.65 37.58
C ARG A 13 4.12 3.73 37.32
N SER A 14 3.69 3.78 36.07
CA SER A 14 2.28 3.89 35.72
C SER A 14 1.91 2.83 34.68
N GLN A 15 0.85 2.08 34.97
CA GLN A 15 0.23 1.13 34.05
C GLN A 15 -1.13 1.68 33.62
N ILE A 16 -1.21 2.15 32.39
CA ILE A 16 -2.40 2.80 31.84
C ILE A 16 -3.15 1.81 30.97
N LYS A 17 -4.40 1.61 31.31
CA LYS A 17 -5.34 0.76 30.59
C LYS A 17 -5.93 1.53 29.42
N LEU A 18 -5.34 1.39 28.25
CA LEU A 18 -5.87 1.95 27.00
C LEU A 18 -7.03 1.08 26.51
N ARG A 19 -8.19 1.71 26.28
CA ARG A 19 -9.34 1.03 25.67
C ARG A 19 -9.22 1.16 24.16
N ALA A 20 -8.91 0.07 23.47
CA ALA A 20 -8.93 0.01 22.02
C ALA A 20 -10.33 -0.36 21.53
N ASP A 21 -10.93 0.52 20.73
CA ASP A 21 -12.27 0.36 20.17
C ASP A 21 -12.40 1.18 18.89
N GLN A 22 -13.04 0.63 17.86
CA GLN A 22 -13.22 1.27 16.54
C GLN A 22 -11.90 1.80 15.93
N GLN A 23 -10.84 0.98 15.94
CA GLN A 23 -9.51 1.33 15.39
C GLN A 23 -8.82 2.55 16.05
N THR A 24 -9.28 3.00 17.22
CA THR A 24 -8.62 4.07 17.98
C THR A 24 -8.51 3.69 19.46
N VAL A 25 -7.72 4.46 20.21
CA VAL A 25 -7.56 4.30 21.65
C VAL A 25 -8.30 5.40 22.39
N TRP A 26 -8.89 5.05 23.53
CA TRP A 26 -9.75 5.94 24.30
C TRP A 26 -9.25 6.09 25.75
N LEU A 27 -9.05 7.34 26.17
CA LEU A 27 -8.68 7.70 27.53
C LEU A 27 -9.65 8.71 28.14
N THR A 28 -9.84 8.63 29.45
CA THR A 28 -10.45 9.69 30.26
C THR A 28 -9.45 10.81 30.49
N GLN A 29 -9.94 12.00 30.91
CA GLN A 29 -9.05 13.09 31.34
C GLN A 29 -8.11 12.71 32.49
N LEU A 30 -8.56 11.81 33.38
CA LEU A 30 -7.77 11.35 34.51
C LEU A 30 -6.63 10.43 34.04
N GLU A 31 -6.92 9.50 33.14
CA GLU A 31 -5.88 8.63 32.55
C GLU A 31 -4.89 9.43 31.69
N MET A 32 -5.34 10.49 30.99
CA MET A 32 -4.43 11.42 30.30
C MET A 32 -3.57 12.23 31.27
N ALA A 33 -4.12 12.62 32.43
CA ALA A 33 -3.38 13.30 33.48
C ALA A 33 -2.27 12.40 34.04
N GLU A 34 -2.57 11.12 34.26
CA GLU A 34 -1.56 10.11 34.65
C GLU A 34 -0.52 9.88 33.54
N LEU A 35 -0.96 9.71 32.28
CA LEU A 35 -0.09 9.49 31.12
C LEU A 35 0.96 10.59 30.97
N PHE A 36 0.52 11.84 31.08
CA PHE A 36 1.38 12.99 30.87
C PHE A 36 1.93 13.59 32.15
N ASP A 37 1.76 12.97 33.32
CA ASP A 37 2.20 13.51 34.62
C ASP A 37 1.79 15.00 34.76
N ALA A 38 0.48 15.22 34.65
CA ALA A 38 -0.15 16.52 34.66
C ALA A 38 -1.42 16.50 35.52
N THR A 39 -1.97 17.68 35.82
CA THR A 39 -3.25 17.76 36.54
C THR A 39 -4.43 17.59 35.59
N LYS A 40 -5.53 17.00 36.06
CA LYS A 40 -6.79 16.90 35.29
C LYS A 40 -7.27 18.27 34.80
N GLN A 41 -7.09 19.31 35.62
CA GLN A 41 -7.42 20.70 35.27
C GLN A 41 -6.61 21.18 34.06
N ASN A 42 -5.32 20.87 34.01
CA ASN A 42 -4.47 21.24 32.87
C ASN A 42 -4.88 20.49 31.59
N ILE A 43 -5.20 19.19 31.69
CA ILE A 43 -5.75 18.42 30.57
C ILE A 43 -7.06 19.03 30.06
N SER A 44 -7.96 19.40 30.98
CA SER A 44 -9.25 20.04 30.64
C SER A 44 -9.06 21.38 29.93
N LEU A 45 -8.09 22.19 30.38
CA LEU A 45 -7.73 23.46 29.75
C LEU A 45 -7.24 23.24 28.32
N HIS A 46 -6.34 22.28 28.09
CA HIS A 46 -5.83 21.99 26.74
C HIS A 46 -6.92 21.46 25.80
N LEU A 47 -7.79 20.57 26.26
CA LEU A 47 -8.93 20.08 25.47
C LEU A 47 -9.87 21.21 25.07
N LYS A 48 -10.21 22.10 26.03
CA LYS A 48 -11.04 23.27 25.75
C LYS A 48 -10.43 24.16 24.67
N ASN A 49 -9.14 24.44 24.76
CA ASN A 49 -8.45 25.27 23.76
C ASN A 49 -8.43 24.58 22.39
N VAL A 50 -8.15 23.27 22.32
CA VAL A 50 -8.16 22.50 21.06
C VAL A 50 -9.50 22.59 20.33
N PHE A 51 -10.61 22.53 21.06
CA PHE A 51 -11.96 22.68 20.48
C PHE A 51 -12.28 24.13 20.11
N GLN A 52 -11.87 25.10 20.92
CA GLN A 52 -12.06 26.52 20.63
C GLN A 52 -11.30 26.97 19.37
N ASP A 53 -10.08 26.47 19.21
CA ASP A 53 -9.22 26.72 18.05
C ASP A 53 -9.68 25.95 16.79
N ARG A 54 -10.73 25.12 16.91
CA ARG A 54 -11.30 24.26 15.86
C ARG A 54 -10.28 23.31 15.24
N GLU A 55 -9.24 22.92 15.99
CA GLU A 55 -8.29 21.91 15.55
C GLU A 55 -8.94 20.53 15.47
N LEU A 56 -9.84 20.24 16.41
CA LEU A 56 -10.64 19.02 16.43
C LEU A 56 -12.11 19.36 16.63
N ASN A 57 -13.00 18.57 16.03
CA ASN A 57 -14.43 18.64 16.29
C ASN A 57 -14.76 17.75 17.49
N GLU A 58 -15.33 18.33 18.55
CA GLU A 58 -15.65 17.63 19.80
C GLU A 58 -16.52 16.38 19.58
N VAL A 59 -17.49 16.45 18.65
CA VAL A 59 -18.40 15.34 18.35
C VAL A 59 -17.70 14.13 17.75
N SER A 60 -16.57 14.33 17.05
CA SER A 60 -15.83 13.22 16.42
C SER A 60 -14.79 12.58 17.33
N VAL A 61 -14.39 13.25 18.42
CA VAL A 61 -13.26 12.80 19.27
C VAL A 61 -13.66 12.51 20.72
N VAL A 62 -14.91 12.81 21.12
CA VAL A 62 -15.43 12.55 22.46
C VAL A 62 -16.61 11.56 22.40
N LYS A 63 -16.61 10.56 23.29
CA LYS A 63 -17.77 9.70 23.53
C LYS A 63 -18.11 9.59 25.00
N GLU A 64 -19.39 9.40 25.32
CA GLU A 64 -19.82 9.10 26.68
C GLU A 64 -19.68 7.61 26.98
N SER A 65 -19.18 7.29 28.18
CA SER A 65 -19.11 5.93 28.70
C SER A 65 -19.69 5.88 30.12
N LEU A 66 -20.46 4.83 30.41
CA LEU A 66 -20.97 4.57 31.76
C LEU A 66 -19.94 3.74 32.52
N THR A 67 -19.33 4.34 33.54
CA THR A 67 -18.37 3.64 34.41
C THR A 67 -18.99 3.43 35.79
N THR A 68 -19.00 2.19 36.28
CA THR A 68 -19.42 1.89 37.66
C THR A 68 -18.24 2.19 38.59
N ALA A 69 -18.41 3.10 39.55
CA ALA A 69 -17.37 3.37 40.53
C ALA A 69 -17.40 2.37 41.70
N ALA A 70 -16.41 2.44 42.58
CA ALA A 70 -16.26 1.56 43.74
C ALA A 70 -17.43 1.64 44.75
N ASP A 71 -18.24 2.69 44.66
CA ASP A 71 -19.47 2.91 45.45
C ASP A 71 -20.71 2.24 44.83
N GLY A 72 -20.56 1.49 43.73
CA GLY A 72 -21.64 0.82 43.01
C GLY A 72 -22.49 1.74 42.12
N LYS A 73 -22.21 3.04 42.07
CA LYS A 73 -22.95 4.01 41.25
C LYS A 73 -22.35 4.10 39.85
N ARG A 74 -23.22 4.31 38.85
CA ARG A 74 -22.82 4.53 37.45
C ARG A 74 -22.63 6.03 37.21
N TYR A 75 -21.42 6.41 36.82
CA TYR A 75 -21.07 7.76 36.44
C TYR A 75 -20.92 7.84 34.91
N ARG A 76 -21.42 8.93 34.32
CA ARG A 76 -21.11 9.29 32.94
C ARG A 76 -19.72 9.89 32.91
N THR A 77 -18.82 9.25 32.18
CA THR A 77 -17.45 9.70 31.98
C THR A 77 -17.21 9.93 30.50
N GLN A 78 -16.59 11.05 30.17
CA GLN A 78 -16.16 11.33 28.80
C GLN A 78 -14.85 10.59 28.49
N LEU A 79 -14.82 9.96 27.32
CA LEU A 79 -13.64 9.36 26.73
C LEU A 79 -13.20 10.18 25.53
N TYR A 80 -11.89 10.34 25.38
CA TYR A 80 -11.22 11.10 24.34
C TYR A 80 -10.39 10.15 23.49
N ASN A 81 -10.52 10.25 22.17
CA ASN A 81 -9.84 9.37 21.22
C ASN A 81 -8.35 9.71 21.06
N LEU A 82 -7.63 8.96 20.22
CA LEU A 82 -6.21 9.17 19.95
C LEU A 82 -5.89 10.60 19.49
N ASP A 83 -6.69 11.20 18.62
CA ASP A 83 -6.42 12.55 18.10
C ASP A 83 -6.41 13.59 19.22
N ALA A 84 -7.38 13.53 20.13
CA ALA A 84 -7.45 14.40 21.30
C ALA A 84 -6.26 14.13 22.26
N ILE A 85 -5.89 12.87 22.48
CA ILE A 85 -4.74 12.49 23.32
C ILE A 85 -3.43 13.04 22.74
N LEU A 86 -3.21 12.90 21.43
CA LEU A 86 -2.04 13.45 20.74
C LEU A 86 -2.01 14.98 20.84
N ALA A 87 -3.13 15.65 20.52
CA ALA A 87 -3.24 17.11 20.57
C ALA A 87 -2.94 17.69 21.96
N VAL A 88 -3.37 17.01 23.02
CA VAL A 88 -3.03 17.37 24.40
C VAL A 88 -1.55 17.08 24.70
N GLY A 89 -1.04 15.90 24.33
CA GLY A 89 0.35 15.49 24.58
C GLY A 89 1.39 16.46 24.00
N TYR A 90 1.10 17.08 22.85
CA TYR A 90 1.95 18.12 22.28
C TYR A 90 1.95 19.44 23.08
N ARG A 91 0.89 19.73 23.86
CA ARG A 91 0.70 20.98 24.60
C ARG A 91 1.10 20.89 26.06
N VAL A 92 1.06 19.70 26.66
CA VAL A 92 1.39 19.52 28.08
C VAL A 92 2.87 19.81 28.33
N ARG A 93 3.11 20.71 29.29
CA ARG A 93 4.45 21.07 29.77
C ARG A 93 4.81 20.27 31.02
N SER A 94 5.20 19.02 30.82
CA SER A 94 5.68 18.12 31.88
C SER A 94 6.89 17.31 31.37
N PRO A 95 7.68 16.68 32.25
CA PRO A 95 8.74 15.75 31.84
C PRO A 95 8.22 14.64 30.91
N ARG A 96 7.05 14.05 31.22
CA ARG A 96 6.40 13.04 30.35
C ARG A 96 5.92 13.63 29.03
N GLY A 97 5.40 14.85 29.01
CA GLY A 97 5.06 15.55 27.77
C GLY A 97 6.28 15.81 26.87
N VAL A 98 7.43 16.13 27.47
CA VAL A 98 8.71 16.26 26.72
C VAL A 98 9.15 14.91 26.14
N GLN A 99 9.09 13.83 26.93
CA GLN A 99 9.41 12.47 26.45
C GLN A 99 8.50 12.06 25.30
N PHE A 100 7.18 12.24 25.45
CA PHE A 100 6.19 11.97 24.42
C PHE A 100 6.49 12.71 23.11
N ARG A 101 6.80 14.02 23.17
CA ARG A 101 7.17 14.78 21.96
C ARG A 101 8.46 14.30 21.32
N ARG A 102 9.48 13.91 22.11
CA ARG A 102 10.73 13.33 21.59
C ARG A 102 10.48 12.00 20.89
N TRP A 103 9.67 11.13 21.50
CA TRP A 103 9.25 9.86 20.92
C TRP A 103 8.50 10.08 19.59
N ALA A 104 7.45 10.92 19.60
CA ALA A 104 6.65 11.20 18.40
C ALA A 104 7.49 11.82 17.28
N SER A 105 8.42 12.74 17.62
CA SER A 105 9.35 13.33 16.65
C SER A 105 10.31 12.29 16.06
N THR A 106 10.72 11.29 16.84
CA THR A 106 11.58 10.20 16.37
C THR A 106 10.84 9.30 15.38
N VAL A 107 9.59 8.95 15.68
CA VAL A 107 8.71 8.18 14.79
C VAL A 107 8.48 8.94 13.48
N LEU A 108 8.10 10.22 13.56
CA LEU A 108 7.88 11.07 12.38
C LEU A 108 9.15 11.23 11.55
N LYS A 109 10.31 11.46 12.19
CA LYS A 109 11.61 11.56 11.51
C LYS A 109 11.97 10.25 10.81
N ALA A 110 11.75 9.10 11.44
CA ALA A 110 11.99 7.80 10.83
C ALA A 110 11.12 7.62 9.58
N TYR A 111 9.83 7.95 9.66
CA TYR A 111 8.93 7.90 8.52
C TYR A 111 9.37 8.83 7.38
N LEU A 112 9.70 10.10 7.68
CA LEU A 112 10.12 11.08 6.67
C LEU A 112 11.46 10.73 6.00
N LEU A 113 12.42 10.15 6.73
CA LEU A 113 13.75 9.83 6.19
C LEU A 113 13.82 8.45 5.53
N LYS A 114 13.18 7.44 6.13
CA LYS A 114 13.29 6.02 5.71
C LYS A 114 12.08 5.54 4.91
N GLY A 115 10.94 6.23 5.01
CA GLY A 115 9.65 5.81 4.46
C GLY A 115 8.86 4.84 5.35
N PHE A 116 9.36 4.52 6.56
CA PHE A 116 8.67 3.63 7.51
C PHE A 116 9.07 3.93 8.96
N ALA A 117 8.21 3.55 9.90
CA ALA A 117 8.49 3.50 11.32
C ALA A 117 7.94 2.18 11.88
N LEU A 118 8.73 1.47 12.68
CA LEU A 118 8.39 0.15 13.24
C LEU A 118 8.66 0.13 14.73
N ASP A 119 7.84 -0.64 15.44
CA ASP A 119 8.01 -0.99 16.84
C ASP A 119 8.53 -2.45 16.90
N ASP A 120 9.84 -2.61 16.70
CA ASP A 120 10.47 -3.92 16.52
C ASP A 120 10.26 -4.85 17.72
N GLU A 121 10.33 -4.34 18.94
CA GLU A 121 10.17 -5.14 20.15
C GLU A 121 8.73 -5.65 20.30
N ARG A 122 7.73 -4.81 19.98
CA ARG A 122 6.33 -5.25 19.95
C ARG A 122 6.04 -6.27 18.85
N LEU A 123 6.69 -6.14 17.69
CA LEU A 123 6.53 -7.11 16.61
C LEU A 123 7.21 -8.46 16.91
N LYS A 124 8.30 -8.47 17.69
CA LYS A 124 8.93 -9.69 18.19
C LYS A 124 8.15 -10.32 19.34
N ASN A 125 7.60 -9.48 20.22
CA ASN A 125 6.89 -9.87 21.44
C ASN A 125 5.52 -9.17 21.49
N PRO A 126 4.46 -9.78 20.90
CA PRO A 126 3.13 -9.16 20.81
C PRO A 126 2.45 -8.92 22.17
N ASP A 127 2.96 -9.52 23.25
CA ASP A 127 2.41 -9.43 24.62
C ASP A 127 0.90 -9.70 24.71
N GLY A 128 0.39 -10.60 23.85
CA GLY A 128 -1.03 -10.98 23.78
C GLY A 128 -1.96 -9.97 23.11
N ARG A 129 -1.41 -8.91 22.49
CA ARG A 129 -2.17 -7.95 21.67
C ARG A 129 -2.29 -8.48 20.25
N PRO A 130 -3.36 -8.17 19.50
CA PRO A 130 -3.37 -8.41 18.08
C PRO A 130 -2.20 -7.66 17.44
N ASP A 131 -1.34 -8.40 16.75
CA ASP A 131 -0.32 -7.81 15.90
C ASP A 131 -0.82 -7.74 14.46
N TYR A 132 -0.12 -6.93 13.66
CA TYR A 132 -0.38 -6.75 12.24
C TYR A 132 0.82 -7.25 11.43
N PHE A 133 1.50 -8.28 11.94
CA PHE A 133 2.75 -8.76 11.35
C PHE A 133 2.49 -9.36 9.96
N ASP A 134 1.44 -10.16 9.80
CA ASP A 134 1.06 -10.74 8.51
C ASP A 134 0.64 -9.67 7.49
N GLU A 135 -0.09 -8.64 7.93
CA GLU A 135 -0.44 -7.50 7.07
C GLU A 135 0.81 -6.74 6.62
N MET A 136 1.77 -6.52 7.53
CA MET A 136 3.05 -5.91 7.21
C MET A 136 3.83 -6.74 6.20
N LEU A 137 3.88 -8.08 6.36
CA LEU A 137 4.51 -8.96 5.39
C LEU A 137 3.83 -8.88 4.02
N ALA A 138 2.49 -8.82 3.97
CA ALA A 138 1.75 -8.64 2.72
C ALA A 138 2.10 -7.30 2.03
N ARG A 139 2.15 -6.19 2.78
CA ARG A 139 2.57 -4.88 2.25
C ARG A 139 4.01 -4.89 1.75
N ILE A 140 4.93 -5.53 2.48
CA ILE A 140 6.33 -5.69 2.05
C ILE A 140 6.41 -6.50 0.74
N ARG A 141 5.60 -7.56 0.62
CA ARG A 141 5.51 -8.36 -0.61
C ARG A 141 5.01 -7.53 -1.78
N ASP A 142 3.95 -6.74 -1.60
CA ASP A 142 3.44 -5.85 -2.65
C ASP A 142 4.46 -4.77 -3.07
N ILE A 143 5.15 -4.15 -2.09
CA ILE A 143 6.25 -3.21 -2.37
C ILE A 143 7.37 -3.89 -3.17
N ARG A 144 7.73 -5.13 -2.81
CA ARG A 144 8.70 -5.96 -3.56
C ARG A 144 8.19 -6.32 -4.96
N ALA A 145 6.88 -6.52 -5.11
CA ALA A 145 6.22 -6.81 -6.39
C ALA A 145 6.24 -5.63 -7.36
N SER A 146 6.50 -4.41 -6.90
CA SER A 146 6.71 -3.28 -7.83
C SER A 146 7.85 -3.64 -8.80
N GLU A 147 7.51 -3.71 -10.09
CA GLU A 147 8.35 -4.28 -11.15
C GLU A 147 9.76 -3.67 -11.18
N LYS A 148 9.84 -2.37 -10.86
CA LYS A 148 11.09 -1.63 -10.74
C LYS A 148 11.99 -2.18 -9.63
N ARG A 149 11.48 -2.47 -8.42
CA ARG A 149 12.32 -3.00 -7.33
C ARG A 149 12.63 -4.48 -7.51
N PHE A 150 11.69 -5.23 -8.06
CA PHE A 150 11.89 -6.65 -8.39
C PHE A 150 13.04 -6.83 -9.38
N TYR A 151 12.94 -6.27 -10.58
CA TYR A 151 13.99 -6.41 -11.59
C TYR A 151 15.26 -5.66 -11.24
N GLN A 152 15.17 -4.59 -10.42
CA GLN A 152 16.38 -3.95 -9.90
C GLN A 152 17.12 -4.87 -8.93
N LYS A 153 16.44 -5.53 -7.98
CA LYS A 153 17.10 -6.46 -7.07
C LYS A 153 17.70 -7.66 -7.78
N VAL A 154 16.96 -8.21 -8.73
CA VAL A 154 17.44 -9.28 -9.59
C VAL A 154 18.65 -8.80 -10.40
N ARG A 155 18.62 -7.60 -11.01
CA ARG A 155 19.79 -7.00 -11.69
C ARG A 155 20.98 -6.75 -10.76
N ASP A 156 20.74 -6.23 -9.56
CA ASP A 156 21.77 -5.96 -8.56
C ASP A 156 22.48 -7.26 -8.16
N LEU A 157 21.71 -8.34 -8.02
CA LEU A 157 22.20 -9.69 -7.74
C LEU A 157 23.04 -10.23 -8.89
N PHE A 158 22.58 -10.05 -10.13
CA PHE A 158 23.33 -10.47 -11.32
C PHE A 158 24.59 -9.64 -11.53
N ALA A 159 24.61 -8.37 -11.12
CA ALA A 159 25.83 -7.59 -11.10
C ALA A 159 26.91 -8.15 -10.15
N LEU A 160 26.55 -9.06 -9.23
CA LEU A 160 27.49 -9.82 -8.41
C LEU A 160 28.07 -11.04 -9.14
N SER A 161 27.52 -11.43 -10.29
CA SER A 161 28.03 -12.57 -11.05
C SER A 161 29.36 -12.23 -11.71
N SER A 162 30.31 -13.17 -11.62
CA SER A 162 31.67 -12.99 -12.14
C SER A 162 31.71 -12.81 -13.66
N ASP A 163 30.73 -13.37 -14.37
CA ASP A 163 30.56 -13.34 -15.81
C ASP A 163 29.51 -12.33 -16.30
N TYR A 164 29.08 -11.38 -15.45
CA TYR A 164 28.08 -10.39 -15.81
C TYR A 164 28.66 -9.22 -16.60
N ASP A 165 28.17 -9.04 -17.83
CA ASP A 165 28.32 -7.81 -18.61
C ASP A 165 26.94 -7.24 -18.97
N LYS A 166 26.68 -5.98 -18.59
CA LYS A 166 25.44 -5.26 -18.85
C LYS A 166 25.20 -4.93 -20.33
N THR A 167 26.28 -4.86 -21.12
CA THR A 167 26.24 -4.54 -22.55
C THR A 167 26.13 -5.79 -23.43
N ASP A 168 26.30 -6.97 -22.83
CA ASP A 168 26.25 -8.23 -23.56
C ASP A 168 24.80 -8.64 -23.91
N LYS A 169 24.63 -9.05 -25.17
CA LYS A 169 23.40 -9.63 -25.69
C LYS A 169 23.04 -10.92 -24.95
N ALA A 170 24.03 -11.67 -24.46
CA ALA A 170 23.78 -12.88 -23.67
C ALA A 170 23.06 -12.54 -22.36
N THR A 171 23.46 -11.48 -21.66
CA THR A 171 22.81 -11.00 -20.43
C THR A 171 21.37 -10.58 -20.68
N GLN A 172 21.08 -9.84 -21.76
CA GLN A 172 19.71 -9.46 -22.11
C GLN A 172 18.82 -10.68 -22.42
N THR A 173 19.37 -11.62 -23.20
CA THR A 173 18.68 -12.88 -23.55
C THR A 173 18.39 -13.71 -22.31
N PHE A 174 19.34 -13.75 -21.38
CA PHE A 174 19.20 -14.42 -20.10
C PHE A 174 18.05 -13.83 -19.28
N PHE A 175 17.98 -12.50 -19.11
CA PHE A 175 16.90 -11.85 -18.36
C PHE A 175 15.53 -12.15 -18.95
N ALA A 176 15.40 -12.06 -20.27
CA ALA A 176 14.16 -12.42 -20.97
C ALA A 176 13.81 -13.90 -20.77
N SER A 177 14.81 -14.79 -20.74
CA SER A 177 14.61 -16.23 -20.49
C SER A 177 14.11 -16.50 -19.08
N VAL A 178 14.72 -15.89 -18.05
CA VAL A 178 14.29 -16.03 -16.65
C VAL A 178 12.88 -15.46 -16.44
N GLN A 179 12.59 -14.29 -17.03
CA GLN A 179 11.25 -13.71 -16.99
C GLN A 179 10.20 -14.67 -17.58
N ASN A 180 10.49 -15.27 -18.74
CA ASN A 180 9.59 -16.24 -19.36
C ASN A 180 9.45 -17.52 -18.54
N LEU A 181 10.52 -18.02 -17.91
CA LEU A 181 10.44 -19.17 -17.01
C LEU A 181 9.48 -18.90 -15.83
N LEU A 182 9.65 -17.76 -15.17
CA LEU A 182 8.82 -17.37 -14.03
C LEU A 182 7.36 -17.12 -14.42
N LEU A 183 7.12 -16.44 -15.54
CA LEU A 183 5.75 -16.23 -16.04
C LEU A 183 5.09 -17.53 -16.47
N TYR A 184 5.84 -18.44 -17.12
CA TYR A 184 5.31 -19.72 -17.57
C TYR A 184 4.97 -20.64 -16.39
N ALA A 185 5.78 -20.63 -15.32
CA ALA A 185 5.49 -21.38 -14.10
C ALA A 185 4.09 -21.09 -13.55
N VAL A 186 3.67 -19.83 -13.65
CA VAL A 186 2.40 -19.35 -13.07
C VAL A 186 1.25 -19.39 -14.09
N THR A 187 1.52 -19.05 -15.35
CA THR A 187 0.47 -18.84 -16.37
C THR A 187 0.42 -19.89 -17.48
N GLN A 188 1.42 -20.77 -17.53
CA GLN A 188 1.70 -21.70 -18.64
C GLN A 188 1.84 -21.00 -20.00
N LYS A 189 2.19 -19.71 -20.00
CA LYS A 189 2.41 -18.88 -21.19
C LYS A 189 3.70 -18.08 -21.01
N THR A 190 4.45 -17.91 -22.09
CA THR A 190 5.51 -16.90 -22.15
C THR A 190 4.91 -15.49 -22.09
N ALA A 191 5.71 -14.46 -21.82
CA ALA A 191 5.25 -13.07 -21.78
C ALA A 191 4.49 -12.68 -23.07
N ALA A 192 5.04 -13.05 -24.23
CA ALA A 192 4.45 -12.74 -25.52
C ALA A 192 3.13 -13.48 -25.76
N GLU A 193 3.05 -14.75 -25.39
CA GLU A 193 1.81 -15.56 -25.48
C GLU A 193 0.74 -15.04 -24.50
N LEU A 194 1.14 -14.64 -23.28
CA LEU A 194 0.24 -14.11 -22.27
C LEU A 194 -0.45 -12.84 -22.74
N ILE A 195 0.35 -11.86 -23.19
CA ILE A 195 -0.16 -10.58 -23.70
C ILE A 195 -1.08 -10.83 -24.89
N THR A 196 -0.64 -11.62 -25.88
CA THR A 196 -1.43 -11.90 -27.08
C THR A 196 -2.75 -12.61 -26.74
N ALA A 197 -2.76 -13.48 -25.72
CA ALA A 197 -3.95 -14.21 -25.32
C ALA A 197 -4.93 -13.40 -24.46
N ARG A 198 -4.45 -12.43 -23.67
CA ARG A 198 -5.29 -11.65 -22.72
C ARG A 198 -5.61 -10.24 -23.21
N ALA A 199 -4.85 -9.68 -24.14
CA ALA A 199 -5.13 -8.38 -24.74
C ALA A 199 -6.50 -8.42 -25.43
N ASN A 200 -7.42 -7.59 -24.96
CA ASN A 200 -8.78 -7.56 -25.47
C ASN A 200 -9.23 -6.12 -25.72
N ARG A 201 -9.33 -5.74 -26.99
CA ARG A 201 -9.80 -4.40 -27.40
C ARG A 201 -11.24 -4.08 -26.98
N ASP A 202 -12.06 -5.10 -26.73
CA ASP A 202 -13.47 -4.95 -26.35
C ASP A 202 -13.66 -4.85 -24.82
N ASP A 203 -12.61 -5.11 -24.06
CA ASP A 203 -12.59 -4.89 -22.61
C ASP A 203 -12.35 -3.41 -22.27
N VAL A 204 -12.96 -2.94 -21.18
CA VAL A 204 -12.85 -1.54 -20.72
C VAL A 204 -11.41 -1.13 -20.47
N ASN A 205 -10.59 -2.05 -19.95
CA ASN A 205 -9.20 -1.83 -19.57
C ASN A 205 -8.23 -2.58 -20.49
N PHE A 206 -8.66 -2.96 -21.70
CA PHE A 206 -7.84 -3.68 -22.68
C PHE A 206 -7.39 -5.08 -22.20
N GLY A 207 -8.05 -5.65 -21.19
CA GLY A 207 -7.67 -6.90 -20.54
C GLY A 207 -6.61 -6.75 -19.44
N LEU A 208 -6.18 -5.52 -19.13
CA LEU A 208 -5.26 -5.26 -18.02
C LEU A 208 -6.01 -5.32 -16.68
N LEU A 209 -5.34 -5.89 -15.68
CA LEU A 209 -5.78 -5.95 -14.29
C LEU A 209 -5.04 -4.92 -13.42
N HIS A 210 -3.85 -4.50 -13.84
CA HIS A 210 -3.01 -3.54 -13.11
C HIS A 210 -2.33 -2.56 -14.08
N TRP A 211 -2.36 -1.26 -13.79
CA TRP A 211 -1.58 -0.23 -14.52
C TRP A 211 -1.41 1.04 -13.68
N GLN A 212 -0.51 1.93 -14.10
CA GLN A 212 -0.29 3.20 -13.39
C GLN A 212 -1.03 4.37 -14.04
N GLY A 213 -1.77 5.12 -13.22
CA GLY A 213 -2.50 6.31 -13.63
C GLY A 213 -3.95 6.03 -13.99
N ALA A 214 -4.67 7.10 -14.37
CA ALA A 214 -6.12 7.02 -14.59
C ALA A 214 -6.54 6.31 -15.89
N ARG A 215 -5.59 6.05 -16.81
CA ARG A 215 -5.90 5.55 -18.16
C ARG A 215 -4.82 4.58 -18.63
N VAL A 216 -5.23 3.54 -19.36
CA VAL A 216 -4.33 2.59 -20.02
C VAL A 216 -3.54 3.30 -21.12
N ARG A 217 -2.22 3.10 -21.13
CA ARG A 217 -1.30 3.67 -22.12
C ARG A 217 -0.70 2.57 -22.99
N LYS A 218 -0.17 2.97 -24.15
CA LYS A 218 0.53 2.07 -25.08
C LYS A 218 1.73 1.34 -24.48
N GLN A 219 2.38 1.89 -23.45
CA GLN A 219 3.46 1.17 -22.76
C GLN A 219 2.92 0.07 -21.83
N ASP A 220 1.71 0.25 -21.28
CA ASP A 220 1.15 -0.65 -20.27
C ASP A 220 0.70 -1.97 -20.89
N ILE A 221 0.23 -1.94 -22.15
CA ILE A 221 -0.23 -3.13 -22.87
C ILE A 221 0.89 -4.09 -23.25
N LEU A 222 2.16 -3.64 -23.21
CA LEU A 222 3.34 -4.45 -23.54
C LEU A 222 3.96 -5.10 -22.29
N ILE A 223 3.44 -4.80 -21.10
CA ILE A 223 3.92 -5.34 -19.83
C ILE A 223 3.08 -6.56 -19.46
N ALA A 224 3.67 -7.75 -19.55
CA ALA A 224 2.99 -9.01 -19.26
C ALA A 224 2.38 -9.08 -17.84
N LYS A 225 3.04 -8.46 -16.85
CA LYS A 225 2.57 -8.39 -15.47
C LYS A 225 1.18 -7.73 -15.36
N ASN A 226 0.91 -6.74 -16.19
CA ASN A 226 -0.35 -5.99 -16.14
C ASN A 226 -1.57 -6.86 -16.47
N TYR A 227 -1.37 -8.04 -17.06
CA TYR A 227 -2.42 -9.01 -17.36
C TYR A 227 -2.55 -10.12 -16.32
N LEU A 228 -1.68 -10.17 -15.30
CA LEU A 228 -1.71 -11.20 -14.26
C LEU A 228 -2.79 -10.91 -13.22
N SER A 229 -3.46 -11.95 -12.75
CA SER A 229 -4.36 -11.89 -11.61
C SER A 229 -3.61 -11.77 -10.28
N GLU A 230 -4.32 -11.41 -9.20
CA GLU A 230 -3.73 -11.29 -7.87
C GLU A 230 -3.06 -12.59 -7.40
N ASP A 231 -3.69 -13.74 -7.60
CA ASP A 231 -3.14 -15.06 -7.25
C ASP A 231 -1.87 -15.40 -8.04
N GLU A 232 -1.86 -15.05 -9.34
CA GLU A 232 -0.69 -15.23 -10.19
C GLU A 232 0.47 -14.32 -9.75
N ILE A 233 0.17 -13.07 -9.37
CA ILE A 233 1.17 -12.15 -8.83
C ILE A 233 1.71 -12.63 -7.49
N ASP A 234 0.87 -13.10 -6.56
CA ASP A 234 1.32 -13.64 -5.28
C ASP A 234 2.25 -14.84 -5.48
N THR A 235 1.85 -15.78 -6.34
CA THR A 235 2.67 -16.96 -6.65
C THR A 235 4.01 -16.57 -7.29
N LEU A 236 3.99 -15.66 -8.25
CA LEU A 236 5.20 -15.13 -8.88
C LEU A 236 6.13 -14.49 -7.85
N ASN A 237 5.59 -13.67 -6.95
CA ASN A 237 6.36 -13.02 -5.89
C ASN A 237 7.00 -14.04 -4.94
N ARG A 238 6.33 -15.15 -4.62
CA ARG A 238 6.88 -16.21 -3.76
C ARG A 238 8.08 -16.91 -4.42
N LEU A 239 7.95 -17.31 -5.68
CA LEU A 239 9.05 -17.94 -6.44
C LEU A 239 10.28 -17.02 -6.50
N VAL A 240 10.03 -15.73 -6.72
CA VAL A 240 11.04 -14.69 -6.72
C VAL A 240 11.75 -14.55 -5.37
N VAL A 241 11.02 -14.57 -4.26
CA VAL A 241 11.62 -14.48 -2.93
C VAL A 241 12.53 -15.69 -2.69
N ILE A 242 12.07 -16.91 -2.99
CA ILE A 242 12.89 -18.13 -2.85
C ILE A 242 14.20 -18.01 -3.63
N PHE A 243 14.13 -17.47 -4.86
CA PHE A 243 15.30 -17.21 -5.68
C PHE A 243 16.27 -16.22 -5.03
N LEU A 244 15.79 -15.07 -4.54
CA LEU A 244 16.62 -14.06 -3.87
C LEU A 244 17.22 -14.56 -2.55
N GLU A 245 16.50 -15.35 -1.76
CA GLU A 245 17.03 -15.91 -0.51
C GLU A 245 18.14 -16.95 -0.79
N THR A 246 17.96 -17.77 -1.84
CA THR A 246 18.99 -18.75 -2.27
C THR A 246 20.27 -18.05 -2.71
N ALA A 247 20.10 -16.93 -3.41
CA ALA A 247 21.17 -16.08 -3.85
C ALA A 247 21.99 -15.50 -2.70
N GLU A 248 21.30 -14.86 -1.75
CA GLU A 248 21.90 -14.21 -0.60
C GLU A 248 22.66 -15.22 0.27
N LEU A 249 22.12 -16.44 0.43
CA LEU A 249 22.78 -17.51 1.15
C LEU A 249 24.12 -17.93 0.51
N ARG A 250 24.18 -18.03 -0.83
CA ARG A 250 25.43 -18.36 -1.55
C ARG A 250 26.46 -17.24 -1.44
N THR A 251 26.03 -15.99 -1.61
CA THR A 251 26.90 -14.82 -1.42
C THR A 251 27.47 -14.80 0.00
N LYS A 252 26.66 -15.08 1.02
CA LYS A 252 27.10 -15.16 2.42
C LYS A 252 28.12 -16.29 2.65
N ARG A 253 28.02 -17.39 1.91
CA ARG A 253 28.99 -18.51 1.92
C ARG A 253 30.23 -18.25 1.07
N ARG A 254 30.33 -17.08 0.42
CA ARG A 254 31.42 -16.72 -0.51
C ARG A 254 31.57 -17.71 -1.67
N GLU A 255 30.47 -18.35 -2.07
CA GLU A 255 30.44 -19.19 -3.26
C GLU A 255 30.39 -18.30 -4.52
N GLU A 256 31.16 -18.67 -5.55
CA GLU A 256 31.09 -17.99 -6.85
C GLU A 256 29.69 -18.17 -7.45
N ILE A 257 29.12 -17.08 -7.96
CA ILE A 257 27.82 -17.12 -8.63
C ILE A 257 27.98 -16.74 -10.11
N ARG A 258 27.66 -17.67 -11.01
CA ARG A 258 27.68 -17.46 -12.47
C ARG A 258 26.28 -17.31 -13.05
N MET A 259 26.17 -16.70 -14.22
CA MET A 259 24.90 -16.58 -14.95
C MET A 259 24.25 -17.96 -15.21
N SER A 260 25.04 -18.99 -15.54
CA SER A 260 24.53 -20.35 -15.77
C SER A 260 23.88 -20.97 -14.52
N PHE A 261 24.48 -20.75 -13.35
CA PHE A 261 23.94 -21.21 -12.07
C PHE A 261 22.54 -20.63 -11.85
N TRP A 262 22.34 -19.34 -12.12
CA TRP A 262 21.06 -18.70 -11.92
C TRP A 262 19.94 -19.31 -12.75
N ARG A 263 20.21 -19.62 -14.03
CA ARG A 263 19.23 -20.28 -14.89
C ARG A 263 18.82 -21.64 -14.33
N GLN A 264 19.82 -22.47 -13.99
CA GLN A 264 19.58 -23.80 -13.43
C GLN A 264 18.82 -23.73 -12.11
N ASN A 265 19.15 -22.74 -11.27
CA ASN A 265 18.49 -22.55 -9.99
C ASN A 265 17.02 -22.14 -10.15
N VAL A 266 16.70 -21.24 -11.10
CA VAL A 266 15.30 -20.89 -11.41
C VAL A 266 14.52 -22.12 -11.88
N GLU A 267 15.08 -22.87 -12.83
CA GLU A 267 14.45 -24.11 -13.34
C GLU A 267 14.23 -25.13 -12.20
N GLN A 268 15.22 -25.31 -11.32
CA GLN A 268 15.14 -26.20 -10.17
C GLN A 268 14.11 -25.73 -9.14
N ILE A 269 14.06 -24.44 -8.80
CA ILE A 269 13.08 -23.87 -7.85
C ILE A 269 11.66 -24.05 -8.39
N ILE A 270 11.44 -23.75 -9.66
CA ILE A 270 10.13 -23.93 -10.31
C ILE A 270 9.72 -25.40 -10.23
N GLY A 271 10.59 -26.31 -10.69
CA GLY A 271 10.30 -27.74 -10.74
C GLY A 271 10.12 -28.38 -9.35
N SER A 272 10.96 -28.02 -8.37
CA SER A 272 10.89 -28.58 -7.01
C SER A 272 9.65 -28.15 -6.23
N ASN A 273 9.07 -27.00 -6.58
CA ASN A 273 7.82 -26.50 -6.00
C ASN A 273 6.58 -26.94 -6.80
N GLY A 274 6.73 -27.87 -7.77
CA GLY A 274 5.62 -28.48 -8.50
C GLY A 274 5.08 -27.64 -9.66
N PHE A 275 5.77 -26.57 -10.06
CA PHE A 275 5.36 -25.74 -11.19
C PHE A 275 5.94 -26.25 -12.52
N PRO A 276 5.22 -26.04 -13.65
CA PRO A 276 5.70 -26.44 -14.96
C PRO A 276 6.90 -25.58 -15.40
N VAL A 277 7.98 -26.23 -15.79
CA VAL A 277 9.18 -25.56 -16.31
C VAL A 277 9.05 -25.36 -17.82
N LEU A 278 9.39 -24.17 -18.31
CA LEU A 278 9.39 -23.86 -19.74
C LEU A 278 10.53 -24.61 -20.45
N THR A 279 10.20 -25.53 -21.34
CA THR A 279 11.19 -26.32 -22.12
C THR A 279 11.39 -25.84 -23.56
N ARG A 280 10.53 -24.93 -24.04
CA ARG A 280 10.53 -24.39 -25.41
C ARG A 280 10.53 -22.86 -25.41
N ALA A 281 10.90 -22.23 -26.52
CA ALA A 281 10.95 -20.75 -26.62
C ALA A 281 9.57 -20.05 -26.67
N GLY A 282 8.47 -20.79 -26.55
CA GLY A 282 7.10 -20.30 -26.80
C GLY A 282 6.71 -20.43 -28.28
N SER A 283 5.48 -20.04 -28.60
CA SER A 283 4.89 -20.07 -29.95
C SER A 283 4.76 -18.68 -30.59
N VAL A 284 4.88 -17.62 -29.80
CA VAL A 284 4.70 -16.23 -30.25
C VAL A 284 6.00 -15.46 -29.99
N SER A 285 6.52 -14.80 -31.03
CA SER A 285 7.69 -13.93 -30.89
C SER A 285 7.32 -12.57 -30.29
N HIS A 286 8.29 -11.89 -29.69
CA HIS A 286 8.08 -10.54 -29.15
C HIS A 286 7.61 -9.56 -30.22
N GLU A 287 8.22 -9.57 -31.41
CA GLU A 287 7.84 -8.72 -32.54
C GLU A 287 6.41 -9.00 -33.04
N GLN A 288 6.01 -10.27 -33.08
CA GLN A 288 4.64 -10.65 -33.44
C GLN A 288 3.63 -10.17 -32.40
N MET A 289 3.95 -10.32 -31.11
CA MET A 289 3.12 -9.81 -30.02
C MET A 289 2.99 -8.29 -30.10
N GLU A 290 4.08 -7.54 -30.28
CA GLU A 290 4.04 -6.08 -30.37
C GLU A 290 3.16 -5.63 -31.55
N ARG A 291 3.34 -6.21 -32.74
CA ARG A 291 2.54 -5.87 -33.92
C ARG A 291 1.05 -6.09 -33.68
N THR A 292 0.70 -7.27 -33.17
CA THR A 292 -0.70 -7.66 -32.93
C THR A 292 -1.34 -6.78 -31.85
N THR A 293 -0.66 -6.62 -30.72
CA THR A 293 -1.15 -5.88 -29.56
C THR A 293 -1.26 -4.38 -29.84
N ASN A 294 -0.30 -3.80 -30.57
CA ASN A 294 -0.38 -2.40 -30.99
C ASN A 294 -1.54 -2.16 -31.95
N ALA A 295 -1.83 -3.08 -32.87
CA ALA A 295 -2.97 -2.96 -33.78
C ALA A 295 -4.30 -3.00 -33.01
N LEU A 296 -4.43 -3.90 -32.02
CA LEU A 296 -5.60 -3.96 -31.14
C LEU A 296 -5.76 -2.67 -30.31
N TYR A 297 -4.67 -2.12 -29.78
CA TYR A 297 -4.71 -0.91 -28.96
C TYR A 297 -5.11 0.33 -29.75
N LEU A 298 -4.73 0.44 -31.02
CA LEU A 298 -5.16 1.54 -31.88
C LEU A 298 -6.69 1.57 -32.01
N ASP A 299 -7.32 0.41 -32.19
CA ASP A 299 -8.78 0.30 -32.26
C ASP A 299 -9.45 0.63 -30.92
N TYR A 300 -8.90 0.11 -29.81
CA TYR A 300 -9.34 0.44 -28.44
C TYR A 300 -9.27 1.94 -28.16
N ASP A 301 -8.13 2.59 -28.45
CA ASP A 301 -7.92 4.01 -28.18
C ASP A 301 -8.84 4.89 -29.04
N GLN A 302 -9.10 4.51 -30.29
CA GLN A 302 -10.06 5.21 -31.15
C GLN A 302 -11.49 5.11 -30.63
N ARG A 303 -11.94 3.92 -30.23
CA ARG A 303 -13.28 3.72 -29.65
C ARG A 303 -13.45 4.49 -28.35
N ARG A 304 -12.47 4.40 -27.45
CA ARG A 304 -12.45 5.16 -26.20
C ARG A 304 -12.55 6.66 -26.46
N LYS A 305 -11.73 7.22 -27.36
CA LYS A 305 -11.79 8.65 -27.71
C LYS A 305 -13.15 9.08 -28.26
N LYS A 306 -13.78 8.24 -29.10
CA LYS A 306 -15.14 8.51 -29.61
C LYS A 306 -16.17 8.50 -28.50
N GLN A 307 -16.07 7.56 -27.55
CA GLN A 307 -16.98 7.46 -26.41
C GLN A 307 -16.79 8.63 -25.43
N GLU A 308 -15.55 9.03 -25.15
CA GLU A 308 -15.23 10.21 -24.34
C GLU A 308 -15.77 11.49 -24.98
N ALA A 309 -15.62 11.65 -26.31
CA ALA A 309 -16.18 12.78 -27.03
C ALA A 309 -17.71 12.80 -26.93
N TRP A 310 -18.37 11.66 -27.17
CA TRP A 310 -19.84 11.56 -27.07
C TRP A 310 -20.36 11.83 -25.65
N GLN A 311 -19.63 11.39 -24.61
CA GLN A 311 -19.99 11.66 -23.22
C GLN A 311 -19.81 13.14 -22.87
N ALA A 312 -18.75 13.78 -23.35
CA ALA A 312 -18.54 15.21 -23.17
C ALA A 312 -19.66 16.01 -23.85
N ASP A 313 -20.00 15.69 -25.11
CA ASP A 313 -21.09 16.32 -25.84
C ASP A 313 -22.44 16.15 -25.11
N ALA A 314 -22.73 14.94 -24.61
CA ALA A 314 -23.96 14.67 -23.87
C ALA A 314 -24.02 15.39 -22.50
N GLN A 315 -22.87 15.57 -21.85
CA GLN A 315 -22.76 16.29 -20.60
C GLN A 315 -22.94 17.81 -20.83
N ASP A 316 -22.29 18.36 -21.84
CA ASP A 316 -22.45 19.76 -22.25
C ASP A 316 -23.91 20.06 -22.61
N ASP A 317 -24.58 19.17 -23.35
CA ASP A 317 -26.01 19.26 -23.66
C ASP A 317 -26.90 19.24 -22.40
N ALA A 318 -26.56 18.40 -21.41
CA ALA A 318 -27.29 18.31 -20.16
C ALA A 318 -27.10 19.58 -19.30
N GLU A 319 -25.88 20.13 -19.26
CA GLU A 319 -25.56 21.38 -18.59
C GLU A 319 -26.26 22.57 -19.25
N LEU A 320 -26.26 22.64 -20.59
CA LEU A 320 -27.01 23.64 -21.36
C LEU A 320 -28.52 23.56 -21.06
N LYS A 321 -29.12 22.37 -21.05
CA LYS A 321 -30.54 22.19 -20.68
C LYS A 321 -30.83 22.60 -19.23
N ALA A 322 -29.92 22.31 -18.30
CA ALA A 322 -30.06 22.72 -16.91
C ALA A 322 -29.99 24.25 -16.76
N LEU A 323 -29.09 24.91 -17.49
CA LEU A 323 -28.97 26.37 -17.59
C LEU A 323 -30.21 27.00 -18.23
N GLU A 324 -30.73 26.46 -19.34
CA GLU A 324 -31.97 26.93 -19.95
C GLU A 324 -33.16 26.85 -18.99
N ASN A 325 -33.28 25.74 -18.26
CA ASN A 325 -34.35 25.55 -17.27
C ASN A 325 -34.24 26.51 -16.08
N THR A 326 -33.02 26.89 -15.68
CA THR A 326 -32.82 27.90 -14.63
C THR A 326 -33.09 29.32 -15.14
N VAL A 327 -32.76 29.62 -16.40
CA VAL A 327 -33.08 30.90 -17.04
C VAL A 327 -34.58 31.06 -17.26
N LYS A 328 -35.30 30.03 -17.72
CA LYS A 328 -36.77 30.03 -17.84
C LYS A 328 -37.50 30.20 -16.50
N LYS A 329 -36.86 29.83 -15.39
CA LYS A 329 -37.39 30.01 -14.03
C LYS A 329 -37.04 31.36 -13.40
N ARG A 330 -36.29 32.26 -14.07
CA ARG A 330 -36.08 33.63 -13.58
C ARG A 330 -37.32 34.48 -13.89
N PRO A 331 -37.97 35.11 -12.89
CA PRO A 331 -39.06 36.04 -13.14
C PRO A 331 -38.51 37.27 -13.87
N GLY A 332 -39.21 37.70 -14.93
CA GLY A 332 -38.79 38.84 -15.76
C GLY A 332 -38.56 40.09 -14.93
N LYS A 333 -37.44 40.78 -15.16
CA LYS A 333 -37.20 42.13 -14.63
C LYS A 333 -38.35 43.05 -15.10
N PRO A 334 -39.04 43.78 -14.19
CA PRO A 334 -40.00 44.78 -14.62
C PRO A 334 -39.25 45.91 -15.33
N HIS A 335 -39.67 46.24 -16.55
CA HIS A 335 -39.30 47.47 -17.22
C HIS A 335 -39.93 48.64 -16.47
N SER A 336 -39.11 49.47 -15.84
CA SER A 336 -39.54 50.79 -15.34
C SER A 336 -39.46 51.79 -16.50
N ILE A 337 -40.61 52.35 -16.87
CA ILE A 337 -40.73 53.62 -17.59
C ILE A 337 -40.73 54.74 -16.55
#